data_AF-A0A8W8M2J3-F1
#
_entry.id   AF-A0A8W8M2J3-F1
#
_cell.length_a   1.000
_cell.length_b   1.000
_cell.length_c   1.000
_cell.angle_alpha   90.00
_cell.angle_beta   90.00
_cell.angle_gamma   90.00
#
_symmetry.space_group_name_H-M   'P 1'
#
loop_
_entity.id
_entity.type
_entity.pdbx_description
1 polymer ?
#
loop_
_entity_poly.entity_id
_entity_poly.type
_entity_poly.pdbx_seq_one_letter_code
_entity_poly.pdbx_strand_id
1 'polypeptide(L)'
;ETKIKMSSIRMSAHTQTCLRLAKNPYRGGLILSVVVILTVWFFHHRSAYSGITDHCLSLDFEFVIPADLLLFQMSKEGLSCLYKRYVTSLQSLCTMPKRFGNIDYGGVRICVDPGVAPSKGKCVIYSYNHDLSDRFVKQIYAKYRCNVVFYGEGLVARKSTKILGLTQIVSNYVNEISVLIFKITVKDFPFLFEMSQTIKRAQIKQIIFEIHLDESRGTRDEYLSVLKALRELRDSNYEIYWFDRNWEFVKNEFSNRRTSNCFTVNMYLKPPNTSNMTGTSSVKVDLPKEAPVGTTALTKDEVLKYQERYARYILKHQYLCKQMVRLGNIVDGGWDVCHDVQFRPKHPCIVYSIGISWDFSFDEDIANTYGCDVFSFDPSMDTDDFRYSDRIMFYNVGLGAKVSEITVKDSKWKIKNLQTIMKELGHTDKRIDVLKIDIEGHERQSLPEIIDSGALKNVVQLCMETHSYYDLGTMRKLYEAGFRLFWAHQNPQAPLYTNSETLSYGMEVYFVNINLMHE
;
A
#
# COMPACT_ATOMS: atom_id res chain seq x y z
N GLU A 1 -55.30 -4.39 -14.60
CA GLU A 1 -54.55 -4.21 -15.87
C GLU A 1 -53.23 -3.56 -15.49
N THR A 2 -52.06 -4.19 -15.65
CA THR A 2 -51.33 -4.33 -16.92
C THR A 2 -50.24 -5.40 -16.78
N LYS A 3 -50.07 -6.20 -17.84
CA LYS A 3 -49.13 -7.32 -18.00
C LYS A 3 -47.66 -6.87 -18.02
N ILE A 4 -46.76 -7.70 -17.50
CA ILE A 4 -45.34 -7.74 -17.93
C ILE A 4 -45.04 -9.14 -18.48
N LYS A 5 -44.57 -9.18 -19.72
CA LYS A 5 -44.16 -10.37 -20.49
C LYS A 5 -42.84 -10.92 -19.94
N MET A 6 -42.80 -12.21 -19.59
CA MET A 6 -41.55 -12.98 -19.54
C MET A 6 -41.22 -13.45 -20.96
N SER A 7 -40.06 -13.02 -21.47
CA SER A 7 -39.43 -13.57 -22.66
C SER A 7 -38.77 -14.92 -22.33
N SER A 8 -38.91 -15.86 -23.26
CA SER A 8 -38.49 -17.25 -23.18
C SER A 8 -36.98 -17.43 -23.08
N ILE A 9 -36.51 -18.18 -22.08
CA ILE A 9 -35.17 -18.78 -22.07
C ILE A 9 -35.26 -20.11 -22.84
N ARG A 10 -34.51 -20.23 -23.94
CA ARG A 10 -34.29 -21.50 -24.66
C ARG A 10 -33.46 -22.44 -23.79
N MET A 11 -34.04 -23.54 -23.33
CA MET A 11 -33.29 -24.66 -22.73
C MET A 11 -32.75 -25.59 -23.82
N SER A 12 -31.49 -26.02 -23.66
CA SER A 12 -30.81 -26.93 -24.58
C SER A 12 -31.27 -28.38 -24.41
N ALA A 13 -31.10 -29.18 -25.47
CA ALA A 13 -31.62 -30.54 -25.65
C ALA A 13 -31.02 -31.64 -24.73
N HIS A 14 -30.49 -31.29 -23.56
CA HIS A 14 -30.01 -32.25 -22.55
C HIS A 14 -30.94 -32.41 -21.35
N THR A 15 -32.00 -31.61 -21.26
CA THR A 15 -32.97 -31.69 -20.14
C THR A 15 -34.21 -32.55 -20.42
N GLN A 16 -34.36 -33.11 -21.63
CA GLN A 16 -35.51 -33.96 -21.97
C GLN A 16 -35.32 -35.46 -21.67
N THR A 17 -34.12 -35.91 -21.30
CA THR A 17 -33.85 -37.35 -21.10
C THR A 17 -34.05 -37.81 -19.65
N CYS A 18 -34.16 -36.90 -18.67
CA CYS A 18 -34.37 -37.28 -17.26
C CYS A 18 -35.84 -37.40 -16.82
N LEU A 19 -36.81 -37.16 -17.71
CA LEU A 19 -38.24 -37.12 -17.37
C LEU A 19 -39.05 -38.39 -17.71
N ARG A 20 -38.38 -39.54 -17.90
CA ARG A 20 -39.05 -40.82 -18.20
C ARG A 20 -38.81 -41.99 -17.23
N LEU A 21 -38.19 -41.76 -16.08
CA LEU A 21 -37.99 -42.81 -15.08
C LEU A 21 -38.34 -42.35 -13.66
N ALA A 22 -39.64 -42.33 -13.33
CA ALA A 22 -40.14 -42.40 -11.95
C ALA A 22 -41.66 -42.67 -11.89
N LYS A 23 -42.10 -43.89 -12.21
CA LYS A 23 -43.38 -44.42 -11.71
C LYS A 23 -43.09 -45.20 -10.42
N ASN A 24 -42.92 -44.50 -9.30
CA ASN A 24 -43.14 -45.07 -7.96
C ASN A 24 -43.12 -43.97 -6.86
N PRO A 25 -44.22 -43.75 -6.11
CA PRO A 25 -44.36 -42.58 -5.23
C PRO A 25 -43.57 -42.67 -3.90
N TYR A 26 -42.93 -43.80 -3.59
CA TYR A 26 -42.22 -43.99 -2.31
C TYR A 26 -40.68 -43.95 -2.38
N ARG A 27 -40.09 -43.68 -3.55
CA ARG A 27 -38.64 -43.44 -3.69
C ARG A 27 -38.26 -42.07 -4.24
N GLY A 28 -39.22 -41.30 -4.75
CA GLY A 28 -39.00 -39.94 -5.26
C GLY A 28 -38.77 -38.90 -4.16
N GLY A 29 -39.43 -39.05 -3.00
CA GLY A 29 -39.29 -38.12 -1.88
C GLY A 29 -37.89 -38.11 -1.28
N LEU A 30 -37.32 -39.28 -0.99
CA LEU A 30 -36.00 -39.38 -0.35
C LEU A 30 -34.87 -38.87 -1.26
N ILE A 31 -34.97 -39.10 -2.58
CA ILE A 31 -33.96 -38.65 -3.55
C ILE A 31 -34.07 -37.14 -3.77
N LEU A 32 -35.28 -36.56 -3.82
CA LEU A 32 -35.44 -35.10 -3.88
C LEU A 32 -34.95 -34.42 -2.60
N SER A 33 -35.24 -34.97 -1.42
CA SER A 33 -34.77 -34.43 -0.15
C SER A 33 -33.24 -34.45 -0.04
N VAL A 34 -32.59 -35.54 -0.46
CA VAL A 34 -31.12 -35.64 -0.44
C VAL A 34 -30.49 -34.72 -1.49
N VAL A 35 -31.09 -34.54 -2.68
CA VAL A 35 -30.58 -33.61 -3.69
C VAL A 35 -30.80 -32.15 -3.27
N VAL A 36 -31.92 -31.81 -2.64
CA VAL A 36 -32.18 -30.46 -2.08
C VAL A 36 -31.28 -30.18 -0.88
N ILE A 37 -31.06 -31.15 0.01
CA ILE A 37 -30.11 -30.99 1.11
C ILE A 37 -28.68 -30.91 0.58
N LEU A 38 -28.28 -31.70 -0.42
CA LEU A 38 -26.95 -31.60 -1.02
C LEU A 38 -26.78 -30.33 -1.84
N THR A 39 -27.82 -29.79 -2.48
CA THR A 39 -27.74 -28.51 -3.21
C THR A 39 -27.83 -27.31 -2.28
N VAL A 40 -28.62 -27.35 -1.20
CA VAL A 40 -28.62 -26.33 -0.15
C VAL A 40 -27.34 -26.41 0.67
N TRP A 41 -26.79 -27.60 0.93
CA TRP A 41 -25.48 -27.77 1.54
C TRP A 41 -24.38 -27.34 0.56
N PHE A 42 -24.47 -27.63 -0.74
CA PHE A 42 -23.56 -27.07 -1.75
C PHE A 42 -23.72 -25.56 -1.93
N PHE A 43 -24.90 -24.98 -1.76
CA PHE A 43 -25.15 -23.53 -1.88
C PHE A 43 -24.79 -22.78 -0.59
N HIS A 44 -25.00 -23.36 0.60
CA HIS A 44 -24.52 -22.81 1.88
C HIS A 44 -23.01 -23.04 2.07
N HIS A 45 -22.41 -24.12 1.55
CA HIS A 45 -20.95 -24.26 1.48
C HIS A 45 -20.30 -23.55 0.29
N ARG A 46 -21.02 -23.25 -0.80
CA ARG A 46 -20.53 -22.29 -1.82
C ARG A 46 -20.70 -20.84 -1.40
N SER A 47 -21.61 -20.53 -0.47
CA SER A 47 -21.72 -19.20 0.13
C SER A 47 -20.71 -18.95 1.26
N ALA A 48 -19.82 -19.92 1.55
CA ALA A 48 -18.74 -19.80 2.51
C ALA A 48 -17.33 -19.86 1.87
N TYR A 49 -17.23 -19.97 0.54
CA TYR A 49 -15.94 -20.04 -0.17
C TYR A 49 -15.99 -19.33 -1.52
N SER A 50 -16.27 -18.02 -1.47
CA SER A 50 -15.97 -17.10 -2.59
C SER A 50 -15.48 -15.73 -2.10
N GLY A 51 -15.07 -15.62 -0.84
CA GLY A 51 -14.27 -14.50 -0.37
C GLY A 51 -12.85 -14.68 -0.86
N ILE A 52 -12.33 -13.69 -1.59
CA ILE A 52 -10.92 -13.54 -1.92
C ILE A 52 -10.17 -13.40 -0.58
N THR A 53 -9.92 -14.53 0.06
CA THR A 53 -8.96 -14.63 1.15
C THR A 53 -7.61 -14.68 0.47
N ASP A 54 -6.79 -13.65 0.71
CA ASP A 54 -5.55 -13.41 -0.03
C ASP A 54 -4.57 -14.61 0.15
N HIS A 55 -4.63 -15.58 -0.75
CA HIS A 55 -3.76 -16.78 -0.78
C HIS A 55 -2.25 -16.41 -0.90
N CYS A 56 -1.94 -15.14 -1.15
CA CYS A 56 -0.58 -14.64 -1.35
C CYS A 56 0.26 -14.52 -0.05
N LEU A 57 -0.31 -14.81 1.12
CA LEU A 57 0.35 -14.70 2.43
C LEU A 57 1.10 -15.96 2.88
N SER A 58 0.98 -17.05 2.13
CA SER A 58 1.68 -18.31 2.39
C SER A 58 3.14 -18.33 1.91
N LEU A 59 3.63 -17.23 1.32
CA LEU A 59 4.95 -17.14 0.68
C LEU A 59 6.03 -16.64 1.67
N ASP A 60 7.16 -17.35 1.70
CA ASP A 60 8.25 -17.27 2.69
C ASP A 60 9.16 -16.01 2.62
N PHE A 61 10.10 -15.96 3.57
CA PHE A 61 10.84 -14.81 4.12
C PHE A 61 11.75 -13.96 3.23
N GLU A 62 12.03 -14.39 2.01
CA GLU A 62 12.67 -13.56 1.01
C GLU A 62 11.91 -13.77 -0.29
N PHE A 63 11.23 -12.72 -0.76
CA PHE A 63 10.54 -12.75 -2.06
C PHE A 63 11.57 -12.83 -3.18
N VAL A 64 12.09 -14.03 -3.40
CA VAL A 64 12.99 -14.38 -4.50
C VAL A 64 12.12 -14.89 -5.63
N ILE A 65 12.25 -14.26 -6.80
CA ILE A 65 11.61 -14.78 -8.01
C ILE A 65 12.35 -16.07 -8.39
N PRO A 66 11.68 -17.24 -8.40
CA PRO A 66 12.35 -18.50 -8.60
C PRO A 66 12.87 -18.66 -10.03
N ALA A 67 13.65 -19.71 -10.27
CA ALA A 67 14.15 -20.06 -11.59
C ALA A 67 13.02 -20.36 -12.59
N ASP A 68 13.33 -20.27 -13.88
CA ASP A 68 12.34 -20.40 -14.97
C ASP A 68 11.49 -21.67 -14.86
N LEU A 69 12.11 -22.81 -14.58
CA LEU A 69 11.39 -24.09 -14.47
C LEU A 69 10.25 -24.02 -13.44
N LEU A 70 10.49 -23.41 -12.28
CA LEU A 70 9.48 -23.28 -11.23
C LEU A 70 8.43 -22.24 -11.61
N LEU A 71 8.83 -21.08 -12.17
CA LEU A 71 7.88 -20.09 -12.69
C LEU A 71 6.92 -20.71 -13.72
N PHE A 72 7.45 -21.53 -14.64
CA PHE A 72 6.68 -22.26 -15.64
C PHE A 72 5.79 -23.37 -15.08
N GLN A 73 5.90 -23.71 -13.80
CA GLN A 73 5.01 -24.67 -13.13
C GLN A 73 3.92 -23.97 -12.29
N MET A 74 4.13 -22.71 -11.90
CA MET A 74 3.17 -21.95 -11.09
C MET A 74 1.88 -21.63 -11.86
N SER A 75 0.73 -21.69 -11.18
CA SER A 75 -0.55 -21.26 -11.75
C SER A 75 -0.55 -19.75 -12.04
N LYS A 76 -1.56 -19.28 -12.78
CA LYS A 76 -1.76 -17.83 -13.01
C LYS A 76 -1.90 -17.09 -11.67
N GLU A 77 -2.66 -17.64 -10.73
CA GLU A 77 -2.92 -17.07 -9.41
C GLU A 77 -1.63 -17.01 -8.59
N GLY A 78 -0.83 -18.08 -8.62
CA GLY A 78 0.48 -18.11 -7.94
C GLY A 78 1.46 -17.06 -8.51
N LEU A 79 1.50 -16.91 -9.84
CA LEU A 79 2.33 -15.90 -10.50
C LEU A 79 1.86 -14.47 -10.19
N SER A 80 0.54 -14.25 -10.19
CA SER A 80 -0.07 -12.97 -9.82
C SER A 80 0.27 -12.59 -8.37
N CYS A 81 0.14 -13.54 -7.44
CA CYS A 81 0.56 -13.38 -6.04
C CYS A 81 2.04 -13.04 -5.92
N LEU A 82 2.91 -13.81 -6.57
CA LEU A 82 4.35 -13.58 -6.54
C LEU A 82 4.69 -12.19 -7.09
N TYR A 83 4.10 -11.79 -8.21
CA TYR A 83 4.28 -10.46 -8.78
C TYR A 83 3.86 -9.36 -7.79
N LYS A 84 2.62 -9.40 -7.27
CA LYS A 84 2.10 -8.42 -6.31
C LYS A 84 3.01 -8.30 -5.10
N ARG A 85 3.34 -9.44 -4.47
CA ARG A 85 4.20 -9.47 -3.28
C ARG A 85 5.59 -8.95 -3.59
N TYR A 86 6.17 -9.30 -4.73
CA TYR A 86 7.52 -8.85 -5.11
C TYR A 86 7.59 -7.34 -5.32
N VAL A 87 6.65 -6.76 -6.10
CA VAL A 87 6.66 -5.32 -6.40
C VAL A 87 6.29 -4.44 -5.20
N THR A 88 5.64 -5.00 -4.18
CA THR A 88 5.33 -4.32 -2.92
C THR A 88 6.26 -4.71 -1.76
N SER A 89 7.36 -5.40 -2.03
CA SER A 89 8.36 -5.77 -1.02
C SER A 89 9.62 -4.95 -1.19
N LEU A 90 9.93 -4.12 -0.19
CA LEU A 90 11.15 -3.34 -0.19
C LEU A 90 12.36 -4.25 0.01
N GLN A 91 13.39 -4.03 -0.79
CA GLN A 91 14.62 -4.83 -0.78
C GLN A 91 15.79 -4.05 -0.18
N SER A 92 15.72 -2.72 -0.20
CA SER A 92 16.66 -1.85 0.49
C SER A 92 16.03 -0.52 0.86
N LEU A 93 16.69 0.22 1.76
CA LEU A 93 16.28 1.55 2.16
C LEU A 93 17.01 2.61 1.33
N CYS A 94 16.23 3.59 0.84
CA CYS A 94 16.77 4.89 0.49
C CYS A 94 16.57 5.83 1.69
N THR A 95 17.63 6.47 2.18
CA THR A 95 17.55 7.36 3.35
C THR A 95 16.94 8.72 3.02
N MET A 96 16.95 9.11 1.75
CA MET A 96 16.35 10.35 1.26
C MET A 96 15.63 10.11 -0.07
N PRO A 97 14.47 9.45 -0.08
CA PRO A 97 13.61 9.41 -1.25
C PRO A 97 12.99 10.79 -1.45
N LYS A 98 13.18 11.41 -2.62
CA LYS A 98 12.56 12.70 -2.93
C LYS A 98 11.63 12.55 -4.14
N ARG A 99 10.36 12.96 -3.98
CA ARG A 99 9.44 13.13 -5.10
C ARG A 99 9.81 14.39 -5.88
N PHE A 100 9.84 14.26 -7.21
CA PHE A 100 9.94 15.34 -8.17
C PHE A 100 8.70 15.31 -9.05
N GLY A 101 8.22 16.47 -9.50
CA GLY A 101 6.99 16.57 -10.28
C GLY A 101 5.75 16.74 -9.41
N ASN A 102 4.58 16.43 -9.97
CA ASN A 102 3.33 16.60 -9.24
C ASN A 102 3.12 15.44 -8.26
N ILE A 103 2.19 15.59 -7.33
CA ILE A 103 1.85 14.51 -6.38
C ILE A 103 0.85 13.53 -6.99
N ASP A 104 -0.14 14.04 -7.73
CA ASP A 104 -1.16 13.26 -8.42
C ASP A 104 -0.56 12.35 -9.50
N TYR A 105 -0.16 12.90 -10.65
CA TYR A 105 0.42 12.16 -11.77
C TYR A 105 1.52 12.97 -12.47
N GLY A 106 2.47 12.29 -13.09
CA GLY A 106 3.60 12.93 -13.76
C GLY A 106 4.75 13.32 -12.81
N GLY A 107 4.72 12.85 -11.57
CA GLY A 107 5.85 12.91 -10.64
C GLY A 107 6.33 11.52 -10.22
N VAL A 108 7.61 11.40 -9.91
CA VAL A 108 8.24 10.14 -9.49
C VAL A 108 9.21 10.37 -8.33
N ARG A 109 9.53 9.31 -7.58
CA ARG A 109 10.51 9.37 -6.48
C ARG A 109 11.89 8.94 -6.94
N ILE A 110 12.86 9.81 -6.73
CA ILE A 110 14.28 9.53 -7.00
C ILE A 110 15.00 9.43 -5.66
N CYS A 111 15.78 8.37 -5.48
CA CYS A 111 16.67 8.26 -4.34
C CYS A 111 17.80 9.28 -4.47
N VAL A 112 17.99 10.11 -3.44
CA VAL A 112 19.01 11.17 -3.45
C VAL A 112 20.16 10.89 -2.49
N ASP A 113 20.34 9.62 -2.11
CA ASP A 113 21.46 9.15 -1.31
C ASP A 113 22.80 9.30 -2.06
N PRO A 114 23.91 9.56 -1.36
CA PRO A 114 25.24 9.59 -1.95
C PRO A 114 25.55 8.29 -2.74
N GLY A 115 26.16 8.43 -3.91
CA GLY A 115 26.49 7.30 -4.80
C GLY A 115 25.35 6.88 -5.74
N VAL A 116 24.09 7.05 -5.31
CA VAL A 116 22.89 6.70 -6.10
C VAL A 116 22.27 7.92 -6.80
N ALA A 117 22.38 9.10 -6.19
CA ALA A 117 21.81 10.33 -6.72
C ALA A 117 22.32 10.68 -8.15
N PRO A 118 21.49 11.40 -8.96
CA PRO A 118 21.93 11.94 -10.24
C PRO A 118 23.18 12.82 -10.11
N SER A 119 24.13 12.65 -11.04
CA SER A 119 25.39 13.40 -11.05
C SER A 119 25.17 14.83 -11.53
N LYS A 120 25.33 15.83 -10.65
CA LYS A 120 25.07 17.24 -10.99
C LYS A 120 25.85 17.69 -12.25
N GLY A 121 25.14 18.21 -13.25
CA GLY A 121 25.69 18.76 -14.49
C GLY A 121 26.22 17.74 -15.50
N LYS A 122 26.17 16.44 -15.19
CA LYS A 122 26.55 15.32 -16.07
C LYS A 122 25.51 14.21 -15.95
N CYS A 123 24.25 14.57 -16.15
CA CYS A 123 23.14 13.64 -16.01
C CYS A 123 22.06 13.88 -17.07
N VAL A 124 21.55 12.78 -17.59
CA VAL A 124 20.34 12.70 -18.40
C VAL A 124 19.34 11.84 -17.63
N ILE A 125 18.11 12.34 -17.53
CA ILE A 125 16.95 11.53 -17.16
C ILE A 125 16.23 11.19 -18.45
N TYR A 126 15.97 9.91 -18.65
CA TYR A 126 15.29 9.44 -19.84
C TYR A 126 13.95 8.84 -19.47
N SER A 127 12.90 9.28 -20.18
CA SER A 127 11.52 8.91 -19.95
C SER A 127 10.93 8.23 -21.19
N TYR A 128 10.56 6.97 -21.09
CA TYR A 128 9.89 6.20 -22.13
C TYR A 128 8.39 6.08 -21.85
N ASN A 129 7.56 6.55 -22.80
CA ASN A 129 6.09 6.54 -22.75
C ASN A 129 5.46 7.20 -21.50
N HIS A 130 6.27 7.73 -20.58
CA HIS A 130 5.81 8.36 -19.37
C HIS A 130 5.86 9.88 -19.52
N ASP A 131 4.69 10.52 -19.41
CA ASP A 131 4.55 11.97 -19.54
C ASP A 131 4.79 12.65 -18.18
N LEU A 132 6.07 12.87 -17.85
CA LEU A 132 6.47 13.59 -16.64
C LEU A 132 6.07 15.06 -16.74
N SER A 133 5.60 15.62 -15.62
CA SER A 133 5.09 16.97 -15.58
C SER A 133 6.18 18.02 -15.83
N ASP A 134 5.81 19.21 -16.31
CA ASP A 134 6.77 20.30 -16.48
C ASP A 134 7.41 20.71 -15.16
N ARG A 135 6.70 20.52 -14.05
CA ARG A 135 7.25 20.70 -12.71
C ARG A 135 8.40 19.74 -12.45
N PHE A 136 8.28 18.48 -12.86
CA PHE A 136 9.37 17.50 -12.74
C PHE A 136 10.63 18.00 -13.46
N VAL A 137 10.48 18.40 -14.73
CA VAL A 137 11.60 18.89 -15.55
C VAL A 137 12.26 20.11 -14.91
N LYS A 138 11.47 21.08 -14.45
CA LYS A 138 11.97 22.28 -13.77
C LYS A 138 12.74 21.94 -12.49
N GLN A 139 12.19 21.08 -11.63
CA GLN A 139 12.83 20.72 -10.37
C GLN A 139 14.12 19.91 -10.56
N ILE A 140 14.14 18.97 -11.50
CA ILE A 140 15.33 18.20 -11.86
C ILE A 140 16.43 19.11 -12.40
N TYR A 141 16.10 20.01 -13.32
CA TYR A 141 17.07 20.94 -13.86
C TYR A 141 17.59 21.90 -12.77
N ALA A 142 16.70 22.44 -11.93
CA ALA A 142 17.10 23.34 -10.85
C ALA A 142 18.07 22.65 -9.86
N LYS A 143 17.78 21.40 -9.47
CA LYS A 143 18.58 20.69 -8.46
C LYS A 143 19.87 20.09 -9.02
N TYR A 144 19.79 19.40 -10.15
CA TYR A 144 20.90 18.60 -10.68
C TYR A 144 21.45 19.12 -12.00
N ARG A 145 20.80 20.07 -12.67
CA ARG A 145 21.14 20.50 -14.04
C ARG A 145 21.13 19.33 -15.02
N CYS A 146 20.27 18.33 -14.80
CA CYS A 146 20.07 17.24 -15.76
C CYS A 146 19.14 17.68 -16.88
N ASN A 147 19.41 17.17 -18.08
CA ASN A 147 18.43 17.21 -19.16
C ASN A 147 17.42 16.08 -18.98
N VAL A 148 16.17 16.31 -19.36
CA VAL A 148 15.13 15.27 -19.42
C VAL A 148 14.79 15.01 -20.87
N VAL A 149 14.99 13.77 -21.31
CA VAL A 149 14.72 13.32 -22.68
C VAL A 149 13.48 12.44 -22.65
N PHE A 150 12.52 12.75 -23.52
CA PHE A 150 11.27 12.03 -23.64
C PHE A 150 11.25 11.24 -24.94
N TYR A 151 10.78 10.00 -24.87
CA TYR A 151 10.63 9.14 -26.03
C TYR A 151 9.39 8.25 -25.92
N GLY A 152 8.83 7.89 -27.07
CA GLY A 152 7.71 6.96 -27.17
C GLY A 152 6.40 7.60 -27.62
N GLU A 153 5.46 6.76 -28.02
CA GLU A 153 4.18 7.15 -28.63
C GLU A 153 3.16 7.64 -27.59
N GLY A 154 3.39 7.38 -26.30
CA GLY A 154 2.51 7.78 -25.18
C GLY A 154 2.61 9.25 -24.76
N LEU A 155 3.39 10.08 -25.45
CA LEU A 155 3.72 11.46 -25.04
C LEU A 155 2.70 12.48 -25.59
N VAL A 156 1.49 12.47 -25.05
CA VAL A 156 0.39 13.31 -25.54
C VAL A 156 0.70 14.81 -25.40
N ALA A 157 1.32 15.25 -24.29
CA ALA A 157 1.62 16.67 -24.06
C ALA A 157 2.91 17.15 -24.74
N ARG A 158 3.84 16.24 -25.07
CA ARG A 158 5.16 16.56 -25.62
C ARG A 158 5.24 16.02 -27.05
N LYS A 159 5.13 16.91 -28.06
CA LYS A 159 5.22 16.54 -29.49
C LYS A 159 6.35 15.53 -29.73
N SER A 160 6.00 14.35 -30.26
CA SER A 160 6.91 13.25 -30.59
C SER A 160 8.20 13.74 -31.27
N THR A 161 9.31 13.76 -30.54
CA THR A 161 10.65 13.97 -31.11
C THR A 161 11.23 12.66 -31.66
N LYS A 162 12.14 12.78 -32.64
CA LYS A 162 12.76 11.67 -33.40
C LYS A 162 13.16 10.48 -32.52
N ILE A 163 12.79 9.31 -33.04
CA ILE A 163 12.80 8.03 -32.37
C ILE A 163 14.22 7.44 -32.32
N LEU A 164 14.77 7.23 -31.14
CA LEU A 164 15.98 6.42 -30.92
C LEU A 164 15.60 5.26 -30.00
N GLY A 165 15.91 4.02 -30.39
CA GLY A 165 15.66 2.85 -29.56
C GLY A 165 16.56 2.82 -28.32
N LEU A 166 16.15 2.12 -27.25
CA LEU A 166 16.91 2.06 -25.98
C LEU A 166 18.38 1.67 -26.18
N THR A 167 18.65 0.68 -27.05
CA THR A 167 20.01 0.24 -27.37
C THR A 167 20.86 1.37 -27.95
N GLN A 168 20.27 2.21 -28.80
CA GLN A 168 20.95 3.35 -29.42
C GLN A 168 21.17 4.51 -28.42
N ILE A 169 20.27 4.67 -27.46
CA ILE A 169 20.40 5.64 -26.38
C ILE A 169 21.50 5.23 -25.41
N VAL A 170 21.50 3.96 -25.01
CA VAL A 170 22.56 3.41 -24.17
C VAL A 170 23.89 3.50 -24.92
N SER A 171 23.98 3.10 -26.19
CA SER A 171 25.25 3.19 -26.93
C SER A 171 25.81 4.61 -27.02
N ASN A 172 24.94 5.61 -27.14
CA ASN A 172 25.37 7.00 -27.39
C ASN A 172 25.52 7.84 -26.11
N TYR A 173 24.78 7.50 -25.04
CA TYR A 173 24.63 8.36 -23.86
C TYR A 173 24.75 7.61 -22.52
N VAL A 174 25.14 6.31 -22.50
CA VAL A 174 25.19 5.50 -21.26
C VAL A 174 25.92 6.20 -20.11
N ASN A 175 27.05 6.86 -20.40
CA ASN A 175 27.87 7.52 -19.37
C ASN A 175 27.20 8.77 -18.76
N GLU A 176 26.09 9.24 -19.35
CA GLU A 176 25.34 10.40 -18.88
C GLU A 176 23.99 10.01 -18.26
N ILE A 177 23.45 8.82 -18.54
CA ILE A 177 22.12 8.43 -18.05
C ILE A 177 22.18 8.12 -16.54
N SER A 178 21.49 8.93 -15.74
CA SER A 178 21.40 8.74 -14.30
C SER A 178 20.10 8.04 -13.87
N VAL A 179 18.99 8.29 -14.57
CA VAL A 179 17.68 7.72 -14.23
C VAL A 179 16.97 7.32 -15.52
N LEU A 180 16.51 6.08 -15.57
CA LEU A 180 15.57 5.59 -16.59
C LEU A 180 14.17 5.50 -15.99
N ILE A 181 13.18 6.04 -16.69
CA ILE A 181 11.77 6.00 -16.29
C ILE A 181 10.99 5.37 -17.45
N PHE A 182 10.27 4.29 -17.19
CA PHE A 182 9.51 3.57 -18.20
C PHE A 182 8.07 3.44 -17.76
N LYS A 183 7.14 3.85 -18.63
CA LYS A 183 5.76 3.38 -18.60
C LYS A 183 5.66 2.14 -19.46
N ILE A 184 5.40 1.00 -18.83
CA ILE A 184 5.34 -0.32 -19.46
C ILE A 184 3.90 -0.78 -19.50
N THR A 185 3.48 -1.23 -20.68
CA THR A 185 2.19 -1.86 -20.92
C THR A 185 2.38 -3.27 -21.48
N VAL A 186 1.28 -4.01 -21.64
CA VAL A 186 1.29 -5.36 -22.25
C VAL A 186 2.00 -5.44 -23.62
N LYS A 187 2.05 -4.33 -24.38
CA LYS A 187 2.74 -4.26 -25.67
C LYS A 187 4.27 -4.35 -25.54
N ASP A 188 4.79 -3.96 -24.40
CA ASP A 188 6.23 -3.85 -24.12
C ASP A 188 6.78 -5.15 -23.51
N PHE A 189 5.91 -6.00 -22.95
CA PHE A 189 6.29 -7.23 -22.23
C PHE A 189 7.19 -8.20 -23.02
N PRO A 190 7.00 -8.42 -24.34
CA PRO A 190 7.88 -9.27 -25.12
C PRO A 190 9.35 -8.83 -25.12
N PHE A 191 9.62 -7.55 -24.86
CA PHE A 191 10.97 -6.96 -24.93
C PHE A 191 11.60 -6.68 -23.56
N LEU A 192 10.86 -6.89 -22.46
CA LEU A 192 11.33 -6.53 -21.11
C LEU A 192 12.60 -7.25 -20.69
N PHE A 193 12.73 -8.53 -21.07
CA PHE A 193 13.92 -9.30 -20.74
C PHE A 193 15.16 -8.75 -21.44
N GLU A 194 15.10 -8.50 -22.75
CA GLU A 194 16.22 -7.89 -23.49
C GLU A 194 16.56 -6.49 -22.96
N MET A 195 15.53 -5.70 -22.63
CA MET A 195 15.70 -4.40 -21.98
C MET A 195 16.47 -4.53 -20.66
N SER A 196 16.10 -5.48 -19.80
CA SER A 196 16.78 -5.69 -18.52
C SER A 196 18.26 -6.06 -18.69
N GLN A 197 18.60 -6.85 -19.72
CA GLN A 197 19.99 -7.16 -20.04
C GLN A 197 20.78 -5.95 -20.53
N THR A 198 20.14 -5.07 -21.30
CA THR A 198 20.76 -3.82 -21.77
C THR A 198 21.04 -2.88 -20.60
N ILE A 199 20.08 -2.72 -19.71
CA ILE A 199 20.20 -1.92 -18.48
C ILE A 199 21.35 -2.43 -17.61
N LYS A 200 21.43 -3.75 -17.42
CA LYS A 200 22.52 -4.40 -16.68
C LYS A 200 23.89 -4.02 -17.23
N ARG A 201 24.09 -4.13 -18.55
CA ARG A 201 25.38 -3.77 -19.19
C ARG A 201 25.70 -2.28 -19.02
N ALA A 202 24.68 -1.44 -19.00
CA ALA A 202 24.80 0.00 -18.89
C ALA A 202 25.08 0.51 -17.46
N GLN A 203 24.85 -0.31 -16.42
CA GLN A 203 25.07 0.04 -15.01
C GLN A 203 24.37 1.36 -14.61
N ILE A 204 23.14 1.55 -15.09
CA ILE A 204 22.33 2.74 -14.80
C ILE A 204 22.07 2.84 -13.30
N LYS A 205 22.24 4.03 -12.72
CA LYS A 205 22.10 4.22 -11.26
C LYS A 205 20.70 3.93 -10.73
N GLN A 206 19.65 4.38 -11.43
CA GLN A 206 18.26 4.24 -10.99
C GLN A 206 17.32 3.93 -12.15
N ILE A 207 16.33 3.08 -11.90
CA ILE A 207 15.30 2.69 -12.85
C ILE A 207 13.94 2.79 -12.16
N ILE A 208 12.97 3.35 -12.86
CA ILE A 208 11.60 3.50 -12.38
C ILE A 208 10.68 2.88 -13.43
N PHE A 209 9.86 1.92 -13.00
CA PHE A 209 8.91 1.22 -13.85
C PHE A 209 7.47 1.51 -13.40
N GLU A 210 6.69 2.22 -14.19
CA GLU A 210 5.23 2.25 -14.09
C GLU A 210 4.68 1.05 -14.89
N ILE A 211 4.37 -0.05 -14.20
CA ILE A 211 3.99 -1.33 -14.80
C ILE A 211 2.46 -1.44 -14.84
N HIS A 212 1.88 -1.42 -16.04
CA HIS A 212 0.45 -1.64 -16.26
C HIS A 212 0.17 -3.12 -16.51
N LEU A 213 -0.30 -3.81 -15.47
CA LEU A 213 -0.68 -5.22 -15.50
C LEU A 213 -1.94 -5.42 -14.63
N ASP A 214 -3.10 -5.54 -15.29
CA ASP A 214 -4.40 -5.71 -14.64
C ASP A 214 -4.48 -7.08 -13.95
N GLU A 215 -4.66 -7.11 -12.62
CA GLU A 215 -4.74 -8.36 -11.84
C GLU A 215 -5.87 -9.29 -12.29
N SER A 216 -7.00 -8.72 -12.71
CA SER A 216 -8.17 -9.49 -13.15
C SER A 216 -8.02 -10.06 -14.56
N ARG A 217 -7.21 -9.41 -15.42
CA ARG A 217 -7.10 -9.74 -16.85
C ARG A 217 -5.74 -10.29 -17.26
N GLY A 218 -4.72 -10.11 -16.44
CA GLY A 218 -3.35 -10.51 -16.70
C GLY A 218 -3.27 -11.97 -17.11
N THR A 219 -2.58 -12.26 -18.20
CA THR A 219 -2.32 -13.63 -18.64
C THR A 219 -1.12 -14.21 -17.93
N ARG A 220 -1.00 -15.54 -17.97
CA ARG A 220 0.15 -16.23 -17.39
C ARG A 220 1.48 -15.76 -17.99
N ASP A 221 1.53 -15.61 -19.31
CA ASP A 221 2.73 -15.22 -20.04
C ASP A 221 3.13 -13.77 -19.77
N GLU A 222 2.15 -12.90 -19.53
CA GLU A 222 2.39 -11.52 -19.11
C GLU A 222 3.08 -11.46 -17.73
N TYR A 223 2.58 -12.19 -16.74
CA TYR A 223 3.24 -12.28 -15.43
C TYR A 223 4.65 -12.89 -15.53
N LEU A 224 4.82 -13.96 -16.32
CA LEU A 224 6.12 -14.58 -16.54
C LEU A 224 7.13 -13.60 -17.14
N SER A 225 6.72 -12.82 -18.14
CA SER A 225 7.57 -11.83 -18.80
C SER A 225 8.08 -10.77 -17.83
N VAL A 226 7.18 -10.21 -17.02
CA VAL A 226 7.53 -9.18 -16.03
C VAL A 226 8.41 -9.76 -14.92
N LEU A 227 8.05 -10.92 -14.36
CA LEU A 227 8.81 -11.58 -13.30
C LEU A 227 10.23 -11.94 -13.74
N LYS A 228 10.41 -12.43 -14.98
CA LYS A 228 11.75 -12.72 -15.52
C LYS A 228 12.62 -11.47 -15.64
N ALA A 229 12.05 -10.36 -16.13
CA ALA A 229 12.77 -9.10 -16.23
C ALA A 229 13.14 -8.53 -14.85
N LEU A 230 12.23 -8.59 -13.89
CA LEU A 230 12.49 -8.18 -12.51
C LEU A 230 13.56 -9.05 -11.83
N ARG A 231 13.59 -10.36 -12.11
CA ARG A 231 14.63 -11.28 -11.64
C ARG A 231 16.00 -10.94 -12.23
N GLU A 232 16.09 -10.73 -13.55
CA GLU A 232 17.35 -10.35 -14.21
C GLU A 232 17.94 -9.05 -13.61
N LEU A 233 17.08 -8.07 -13.31
CA LEU A 233 17.49 -6.84 -12.64
C LEU A 233 17.99 -7.10 -11.21
N ARG A 234 17.27 -7.93 -10.45
CA ARG A 234 17.65 -8.30 -9.08
C ARG A 234 18.98 -9.05 -9.05
N ASP A 235 19.17 -10.01 -9.94
CA ASP A 235 20.42 -10.76 -10.13
C ASP A 235 21.58 -9.84 -10.57
N SER A 236 21.26 -8.64 -11.06
CA SER A 236 22.19 -7.58 -11.43
C SER A 236 22.34 -6.49 -10.36
N ASN A 237 22.00 -6.79 -9.10
CA ASN A 237 22.09 -5.89 -7.93
C ASN A 237 21.19 -4.65 -7.97
N TYR A 238 20.11 -4.67 -8.76
CA TYR A 238 19.06 -3.66 -8.62
C TYR A 238 18.13 -4.02 -7.45
N GLU A 239 17.91 -3.07 -6.55
CA GLU A 239 17.07 -3.27 -5.36
C GLU A 239 15.89 -2.31 -5.37
N ILE A 240 14.68 -2.83 -5.11
CA ILE A 240 13.48 -2.01 -4.90
C ILE A 240 13.62 -1.23 -3.61
N TYR A 241 13.56 0.10 -3.69
CA TYR A 241 13.62 0.99 -2.52
C TYR A 241 12.32 1.76 -2.26
N TRP A 242 11.43 1.80 -3.25
CA TRP A 242 10.13 2.45 -3.15
C TRP A 242 9.17 1.85 -4.16
N PHE A 243 7.89 1.79 -3.83
CA PHE A 243 6.83 1.57 -4.80
C PHE A 243 5.63 2.51 -4.54
N ASP A 244 4.89 2.83 -5.59
CA ASP A 244 3.59 3.47 -5.49
C ASP A 244 2.53 2.49 -6.02
N ARG A 245 1.43 2.34 -5.28
CA ARG A 245 0.18 1.78 -5.81
C ARG A 245 -0.48 2.92 -6.57
N ASN A 246 -0.53 2.85 -7.89
CA ASN A 246 -1.09 3.94 -8.68
C ASN A 246 -2.62 3.90 -8.64
N TRP A 247 -3.18 4.54 -7.61
CA TRP A 247 -4.60 4.55 -7.26
C TRP A 247 -5.50 5.09 -8.38
N GLU A 248 -4.95 5.95 -9.23
CA GLU A 248 -5.60 6.51 -10.41
C GLU A 248 -5.97 5.45 -11.47
N PHE A 249 -5.40 4.24 -11.37
CA PHE A 249 -5.71 3.11 -12.26
C PHE A 249 -6.56 2.03 -11.60
N VAL A 250 -7.21 2.32 -10.47
CA VAL A 250 -8.16 1.41 -9.82
C VAL A 250 -9.47 1.36 -10.60
N LYS A 251 -9.97 0.15 -10.82
CA LYS A 251 -11.17 -0.10 -11.64
C LYS A 251 -12.42 0.16 -10.82
N ASN A 252 -13.40 0.88 -11.38
CA ASN A 252 -14.71 1.13 -10.77
C ASN A 252 -14.63 1.50 -9.28
N GLU A 253 -14.39 2.78 -9.00
CA GLU A 253 -14.38 3.38 -7.66
C GLU A 253 -15.62 3.06 -6.82
N PHE A 254 -16.69 2.49 -7.40
CA PHE A 254 -17.95 2.23 -6.72
C PHE A 254 -18.25 0.74 -6.44
N SER A 255 -17.46 -0.23 -6.92
CA SER A 255 -17.83 -1.66 -6.74
C SER A 255 -16.72 -2.68 -6.50
N ASN A 256 -15.45 -2.39 -6.86
CA ASN A 256 -14.35 -3.28 -6.49
C ASN A 256 -13.03 -2.52 -6.32
N ARG A 257 -12.79 -2.03 -5.10
CA ARG A 257 -11.59 -1.29 -4.69
C ARG A 257 -10.48 -2.22 -4.15
N ARG A 258 -10.43 -3.49 -4.56
CA ARG A 258 -9.49 -4.48 -3.96
C ARG A 258 -8.28 -4.82 -4.84
N THR A 259 -8.26 -4.43 -6.11
CA THR A 259 -7.21 -4.84 -7.07
C THR A 259 -6.59 -3.64 -7.78
N SER A 260 -5.25 -3.59 -7.84
CA SER A 260 -4.54 -2.54 -8.59
C SER A 260 -4.25 -3.03 -10.01
N ASN A 261 -4.30 -2.13 -10.99
CA ASN A 261 -3.87 -2.43 -12.35
C ASN A 261 -2.47 -1.89 -12.66
N CYS A 262 -1.87 -1.17 -11.72
CA CYS A 262 -0.63 -0.46 -11.95
C CYS A 262 0.18 -0.28 -10.67
N PHE A 263 1.48 -0.54 -10.79
CA PHE A 263 2.46 -0.27 -9.76
C PHE A 263 3.63 0.52 -10.35
N THR A 264 4.06 1.56 -9.66
CA THR A 264 5.33 2.22 -9.93
C THR A 264 6.39 1.63 -9.02
N VAL A 265 7.40 0.97 -9.58
CA VAL A 265 8.50 0.34 -8.84
C VAL A 265 9.78 1.13 -9.07
N ASN A 266 10.38 1.63 -8.01
CA ASN A 266 11.63 2.38 -8.06
C ASN A 266 12.77 1.51 -7.56
N MET A 267 13.78 1.35 -8.41
CA MET A 267 14.95 0.51 -8.17
C MET A 267 16.21 1.34 -8.32
N TYR A 268 17.24 1.02 -7.55
CA TYR A 268 18.58 1.54 -7.78
C TYR A 268 19.59 0.41 -7.91
N LEU A 269 20.69 0.67 -8.61
CA LEU A 269 21.85 -0.19 -8.63
C LEU A 269 22.60 -0.04 -7.29
N LYS A 270 22.70 -1.12 -6.53
CA LYS A 270 23.37 -1.11 -5.22
C LYS A 270 24.86 -0.75 -5.38
N PRO A 271 25.37 0.28 -4.68
CA PRO A 271 26.79 0.62 -4.76
C PRO A 271 27.68 -0.52 -4.21
N PRO A 272 28.86 -0.80 -4.81
CA PRO A 272 29.70 -1.96 -4.48
C PRO A 272 30.29 -2.03 -3.06
N ASN A 273 30.02 -1.05 -2.18
CA ASN A 273 30.53 -1.00 -0.80
C ASN A 273 29.44 -0.65 0.25
N THR A 274 28.16 -0.79 -0.08
CA THR A 274 27.11 -0.65 0.93
C THR A 274 26.95 -1.98 1.66
N SER A 275 27.25 -1.99 2.97
CA SER A 275 26.82 -3.08 3.84
C SER A 275 25.31 -3.23 3.72
N ASN A 276 24.82 -4.47 3.68
CA ASN A 276 23.39 -4.72 3.79
C ASN A 276 22.94 -4.04 5.10
N MET A 277 22.16 -2.97 5.02
CA MET A 277 21.48 -2.41 6.18
C MET A 277 20.42 -3.44 6.62
N THR A 278 20.87 -4.49 7.32
CA THR A 278 20.04 -5.54 7.88
C THR A 278 19.50 -5.06 9.21
N GLY A 279 18.24 -4.60 9.23
CA GLY A 279 17.53 -4.28 10.46
C GLY A 279 18.01 -2.98 11.12
N THR A 280 17.04 -2.15 11.51
CA THR A 280 17.23 -0.88 12.24
C THR A 280 18.47 -0.10 11.80
N SER A 281 18.38 0.60 10.67
CA SER A 281 19.40 1.60 10.38
C SER A 281 19.38 2.60 11.52
N SER A 282 20.53 2.79 12.19
CA SER A 282 20.71 3.82 13.21
C SER A 282 20.72 5.19 12.54
N VAL A 283 19.59 5.53 11.93
CA VAL A 283 19.33 6.85 11.39
C VAL A 283 19.39 7.75 12.62
N LYS A 284 20.46 8.57 12.72
CA LYS A 284 20.46 9.66 13.70
C LYS A 284 19.22 10.51 13.41
N VAL A 285 18.23 10.40 14.29
CA VAL A 285 17.01 11.19 14.22
C VAL A 285 17.34 12.54 14.82
N ASP A 286 17.72 13.47 13.95
CA ASP A 286 17.86 14.90 14.28
C ASP A 286 16.46 15.56 14.25
N LEU A 287 15.59 15.12 15.15
CA LEU A 287 14.30 15.76 15.38
C LEU A 287 14.40 16.76 16.53
N PRO A 288 13.76 17.93 16.40
CA PRO A 288 13.79 18.94 17.44
C PRO A 288 13.15 18.43 18.74
N LYS A 289 13.65 18.92 19.88
CA LYS A 289 13.09 18.54 21.19
C LYS A 289 11.63 18.96 21.33
N GLU A 290 11.31 20.13 20.81
CA GLU A 290 9.96 20.66 20.81
C GLU A 290 9.64 21.09 19.38
N ALA A 291 8.46 20.76 18.87
CA ALA A 291 7.96 21.48 17.71
C ALA A 291 7.58 22.90 18.12
N PRO A 292 7.54 23.83 17.16
CA PRO A 292 7.08 25.19 17.38
C PRO A 292 5.62 25.31 17.83
N VAL A 293 4.83 24.22 17.86
CA VAL A 293 3.38 24.30 18.11
C VAL A 293 3.10 24.41 19.60
N GLY A 294 3.62 25.48 20.20
CA GLY A 294 2.99 26.09 21.37
C GLY A 294 1.74 26.86 20.94
N THR A 295 1.28 27.78 21.78
CA THR A 295 0.10 28.63 21.50
C THR A 295 0.38 29.78 20.54
N THR A 296 1.62 29.96 20.08
CA THR A 296 2.03 31.09 19.25
C THR A 296 1.71 30.86 17.78
N ALA A 297 1.05 31.84 17.14
CA ALA A 297 0.76 31.80 15.71
C ALA A 297 2.06 31.82 14.88
N LEU A 298 2.15 30.92 13.89
CA LEU A 298 3.29 30.83 12.97
C LEU A 298 3.04 31.61 11.68
N THR A 299 4.10 32.18 11.11
CA THR A 299 4.04 32.77 9.77
C THR A 299 3.85 31.69 8.71
N LYS A 300 3.37 32.08 7.52
CA LYS A 300 3.21 31.14 6.39
C LYS A 300 4.51 30.43 6.01
N ASP A 301 5.63 31.15 6.00
CA ASP A 301 6.94 30.58 5.64
C ASP A 301 7.45 29.59 6.69
N GLU A 302 7.17 29.85 7.97
CA GLU A 302 7.47 28.89 9.04
C GLU A 302 6.63 27.63 8.89
N VAL A 303 5.32 27.76 8.66
CA VAL A 303 4.43 26.61 8.40
C VAL A 303 4.97 25.75 7.26
N LEU A 304 5.35 26.37 6.13
CA LEU A 304 5.93 25.67 4.99
C LEU A 304 7.23 24.94 5.36
N LYS A 305 8.12 25.61 6.09
CA LYS A 305 9.38 25.01 6.58
C LYS A 305 9.14 23.80 7.48
N TYR A 306 8.13 23.84 8.35
CA TYR A 306 7.78 22.71 9.22
C TYR A 306 7.09 21.59 8.44
N GLN A 307 6.20 21.91 7.51
CA GLN A 307 5.58 20.94 6.60
C GLN A 307 6.65 20.16 5.82
N GLU A 308 7.64 20.85 5.24
CA GLU A 308 8.74 20.20 4.51
C GLU A 308 9.62 19.31 5.40
N ARG A 309 9.87 19.74 6.65
CA ARG A 309 10.63 18.95 7.62
C ARG A 309 9.87 17.70 8.04
N TYR A 310 8.57 17.83 8.29
CA TYR A 310 7.67 16.72 8.57
C TYR A 310 7.63 15.73 7.41
N ALA A 311 7.43 16.22 6.19
CA ALA A 311 7.45 15.41 4.98
C ALA A 311 8.73 14.59 4.85
N ARG A 312 9.88 15.25 5.05
CA ARG A 312 11.20 14.61 5.00
C ARG A 312 11.36 13.54 6.07
N TYR A 313 10.76 13.75 7.24
CA TYR A 313 10.82 12.78 8.33
C TYR A 313 9.96 11.54 8.04
N ILE A 314 8.68 11.70 7.73
CA ILE A 314 7.76 10.57 7.56
C ILE A 314 8.09 9.73 6.32
N LEU A 315 8.63 10.34 5.27
CA LEU A 315 9.05 9.64 4.05
C LEU A 315 10.42 8.97 4.20
N LYS A 316 11.11 9.17 5.32
CA LYS A 316 12.40 8.52 5.62
C LYS A 316 12.15 7.25 6.41
N HIS A 317 12.12 6.12 5.70
CA HIS A 317 12.05 4.80 6.31
C HIS A 317 13.20 4.58 7.31
N GLN A 318 12.84 4.14 8.51
CA GLN A 318 13.73 3.85 9.63
C GLN A 318 13.85 2.34 9.89
N TYR A 319 12.87 1.57 9.43
CA TYR A 319 12.86 0.13 9.43
C TYR A 319 12.51 -0.39 8.02
N LEU A 320 13.21 -1.44 7.59
CA LEU A 320 12.93 -2.10 6.31
C LEU A 320 11.93 -3.23 6.56
N CYS A 321 10.63 -2.93 6.40
CA CYS A 321 9.64 -4.01 6.34
C CYS A 321 9.80 -4.74 5.01
N LYS A 322 10.27 -6.00 5.07
CA LYS A 322 10.48 -6.81 3.86
C LYS A 322 9.17 -7.27 3.26
N GLN A 323 8.16 -7.48 4.10
CA GLN A 323 6.88 -8.02 3.69
C GLN A 323 5.76 -7.05 4.08
N MET A 324 5.43 -6.11 3.20
CA MET A 324 4.29 -5.23 3.43
C MET A 324 3.03 -5.80 2.80
N VAL A 325 1.92 -5.78 3.54
CA VAL A 325 0.62 -6.28 3.09
C VAL A 325 -0.40 -5.16 3.23
N ARG A 326 -1.09 -4.81 2.14
CA ARG A 326 -2.28 -3.96 2.19
C ARG A 326 -3.49 -4.84 2.51
N LEU A 327 -4.18 -4.56 3.60
CA LEU A 327 -5.43 -5.19 4.01
C LEU A 327 -6.56 -4.18 3.84
N GLY A 328 -7.73 -4.63 3.39
CA GLY A 328 -8.87 -3.77 3.09
C GLY A 328 -8.86 -3.27 1.64
N ASN A 329 -9.46 -2.10 1.43
CA ASN A 329 -9.45 -1.43 0.13
C ASN A 329 -8.04 -0.95 -0.26
N ILE A 330 -7.72 -0.98 -1.55
CA ILE A 330 -6.41 -0.48 -2.03
C ILE A 330 -6.35 1.04 -2.08
N VAL A 331 -7.51 1.70 -2.12
CA VAL A 331 -7.63 3.15 -1.95
C VAL A 331 -7.90 3.44 -0.47
N ASP A 332 -8.58 4.53 -0.17
CA ASP A 332 -9.12 4.84 1.15
C ASP A 332 -9.88 3.66 1.78
N GLY A 333 -9.72 3.49 3.10
CA GLY A 333 -10.31 2.43 3.92
C GLY A 333 -9.43 1.20 4.18
N GLY A 334 -8.42 0.92 3.36
CA GLY A 334 -7.43 -0.13 3.67
C GLY A 334 -6.15 0.42 4.31
N TRP A 335 -5.31 -0.49 4.82
CA TRP A 335 -4.10 -0.14 5.58
C TRP A 335 -2.97 -1.13 5.35
N ASP A 336 -1.74 -0.64 5.34
CA ASP A 336 -0.55 -1.47 5.27
C ASP A 336 -0.13 -2.01 6.65
N VAL A 337 0.20 -3.29 6.69
CA VAL A 337 0.70 -3.98 7.87
C VAL A 337 2.04 -4.62 7.54
N CYS A 338 3.01 -4.47 8.45
CA CYS A 338 4.26 -5.19 8.33
C CYS A 338 4.07 -6.67 8.69
N HIS A 339 4.30 -7.54 7.72
CA HIS A 339 4.15 -8.99 7.80
C HIS A 339 5.50 -9.70 8.10
N ASP A 340 6.57 -8.96 8.35
CA ASP A 340 7.81 -9.56 8.87
C ASP A 340 7.50 -10.32 10.17
N VAL A 341 8.06 -11.53 10.37
CA VAL A 341 7.60 -12.43 11.45
C VAL A 341 7.70 -11.90 12.87
N GLN A 342 8.56 -10.90 13.07
CA GLN A 342 8.73 -10.20 14.34
C GLN A 342 7.50 -9.33 14.68
N PHE A 343 6.79 -8.82 13.67
CA PHE A 343 5.64 -7.92 13.84
C PHE A 343 4.33 -8.51 13.36
N ARG A 344 4.39 -9.55 12.52
CA ARG A 344 3.22 -10.22 11.94
C ARG A 344 2.22 -10.61 13.03
N PRO A 345 0.94 -10.22 12.92
CA PRO A 345 -0.08 -10.64 13.86
C PRO A 345 -0.19 -12.17 13.95
N LYS A 346 -0.40 -12.70 15.16
CA LYS A 346 -0.53 -14.14 15.42
C LYS A 346 -1.64 -14.40 16.41
N HIS A 347 -2.59 -15.27 16.06
CA HIS A 347 -3.66 -15.64 16.98
C HIS A 347 -3.12 -16.32 18.27
N PRO A 348 -3.63 -15.96 19.45
CA PRO A 348 -4.61 -14.88 19.70
C PRO A 348 -3.99 -13.49 19.54
N CYS A 349 -4.63 -12.63 18.73
CA CYS A 349 -4.18 -11.27 18.45
C CYS A 349 -5.33 -10.27 18.59
N ILE A 350 -4.99 -9.05 19.03
CA ILE A 350 -5.96 -7.95 19.23
C ILE A 350 -5.63 -6.82 18.27
N VAL A 351 -6.65 -6.33 17.57
CA VAL A 351 -6.56 -5.19 16.64
C VAL A 351 -7.54 -4.11 17.05
N TYR A 352 -7.08 -2.87 17.14
CA TYR A 352 -7.94 -1.70 17.28
C TYR A 352 -8.00 -0.94 15.96
N SER A 353 -9.22 -0.72 15.45
CA SER A 353 -9.49 0.00 14.20
C SER A 353 -10.33 1.24 14.51
N ILE A 354 -9.69 2.40 14.64
CA ILE A 354 -10.34 3.63 15.11
C ILE A 354 -10.57 4.58 13.95
N GLY A 355 -11.82 5.04 13.80
CA GLY A 355 -12.38 5.76 12.67
C GLY A 355 -12.45 4.88 11.43
N ILE A 356 -13.60 4.26 11.23
CA ILE A 356 -13.80 3.28 10.16
C ILE A 356 -14.79 3.78 9.10
N SER A 357 -15.66 4.75 9.43
CA SER A 357 -16.62 5.36 8.51
C SER A 357 -17.40 4.33 7.68
N TRP A 358 -17.96 3.30 8.33
CA TRP A 358 -18.66 2.16 7.71
C TRP A 358 -17.82 1.26 6.79
N ASP A 359 -16.52 1.50 6.65
CA ASP A 359 -15.61 0.65 5.89
C ASP A 359 -14.94 -0.39 6.80
N PHE A 360 -15.54 -1.58 6.87
CA PHE A 360 -15.00 -2.73 7.58
C PHE A 360 -13.98 -3.54 6.76
N SER A 361 -13.57 -3.07 5.57
CA SER A 361 -12.73 -3.85 4.65
C SER A 361 -11.40 -4.27 5.28
N PHE A 362 -10.74 -3.37 6.00
CA PHE A 362 -9.51 -3.66 6.73
C PHE A 362 -9.77 -4.65 7.88
N ASP A 363 -10.82 -4.39 8.67
CA ASP A 363 -11.23 -5.17 9.83
C ASP A 363 -11.54 -6.63 9.45
N GLU A 364 -12.28 -6.83 8.36
CA GLU A 364 -12.55 -8.15 7.79
C GLU A 364 -11.28 -8.85 7.32
N ASP A 365 -10.43 -8.17 6.55
CA ASP A 365 -9.23 -8.76 5.99
C ASP A 365 -8.25 -9.19 7.09
N ILE A 366 -8.02 -8.35 8.11
CA ILE A 366 -7.09 -8.67 9.19
C ILE A 366 -7.62 -9.79 10.09
N ALA A 367 -8.94 -9.81 10.38
CA ALA A 367 -9.59 -10.88 11.12
C ALA A 367 -9.51 -12.22 10.37
N ASN A 368 -9.81 -12.23 9.07
CA ASN A 368 -9.80 -13.44 8.25
C ASN A 368 -8.38 -13.95 7.99
N THR A 369 -7.42 -13.03 7.84
CA THR A 369 -6.03 -13.37 7.52
C THR A 369 -5.28 -13.97 8.70
N TYR A 370 -5.37 -13.34 9.88
CA TYR A 370 -4.56 -13.72 11.05
C TYR A 370 -5.39 -14.34 12.17
N GLY A 371 -6.72 -14.37 12.02
CA GLY A 371 -7.63 -14.81 13.07
C GLY A 371 -7.79 -13.82 14.21
N CYS A 372 -7.45 -12.53 14.06
CA CYS A 372 -7.48 -11.58 15.17
C CYS A 372 -8.90 -11.22 15.62
N ASP A 373 -9.02 -10.87 16.91
CA ASP A 373 -10.20 -10.20 17.44
C ASP A 373 -10.03 -8.68 17.23
N VAL A 374 -10.96 -8.10 16.49
CA VAL A 374 -10.92 -6.71 16.03
C VAL A 374 -11.98 -5.89 16.78
N PHE A 375 -11.54 -4.76 17.32
CA PHE A 375 -12.38 -3.80 18.02
C PHE A 375 -12.38 -2.52 17.19
N SER A 376 -13.51 -2.25 16.55
CA SER A 376 -13.69 -1.11 15.65
C SER A 376 -14.40 0.02 16.39
N PHE A 377 -13.99 1.27 16.16
CA PHE A 377 -14.49 2.43 16.92
C PHE A 377 -14.81 3.58 15.99
N ASP A 378 -16.03 4.11 16.02
CA ASP A 378 -16.35 5.32 15.27
C ASP A 378 -17.61 6.02 15.81
N PRO A 379 -17.51 7.23 16.39
CA PRO A 379 -18.69 7.92 16.89
C PRO A 379 -19.53 8.56 15.77
N SER A 380 -18.99 8.70 14.56
CA SER A 380 -19.65 9.36 13.44
C SER A 380 -20.65 8.47 12.70
N MET A 381 -20.60 7.15 12.94
CA MET A 381 -21.53 6.18 12.35
C MET A 381 -22.95 6.29 12.92
N ASP A 382 -23.13 7.02 14.03
CA ASP A 382 -24.44 7.32 14.63
C ASP A 382 -25.33 6.08 14.83
N THR A 383 -24.74 5.03 15.41
CA THR A 383 -25.39 3.74 15.67
C THR A 383 -24.94 3.18 17.02
N ASP A 384 -25.71 2.27 17.63
CA ASP A 384 -25.30 1.64 18.89
C ASP A 384 -24.12 0.67 18.69
N ASP A 385 -23.47 0.26 19.78
CA ASP A 385 -22.46 -0.81 19.74
C ASP A 385 -23.08 -2.10 19.16
N PHE A 386 -22.39 -2.79 18.25
CA PHE A 386 -22.90 -4.02 17.66
C PHE A 386 -21.80 -5.00 17.28
N ARG A 387 -22.16 -6.28 17.24
CA ARG A 387 -21.28 -7.33 16.76
C ARG A 387 -21.39 -7.42 15.24
N TYR A 388 -20.33 -7.01 14.53
CA TYR A 388 -20.29 -7.09 13.07
C TYR A 388 -20.08 -8.55 12.61
N SER A 389 -19.18 -9.28 13.26
CA SER A 389 -18.95 -10.71 13.01
C SER A 389 -18.44 -11.43 14.28
N ASP A 390 -18.18 -12.73 14.21
CA ASP A 390 -17.68 -13.50 15.35
C ASP A 390 -16.39 -12.91 15.96
N ARG A 391 -15.55 -12.29 15.13
CA ARG A 391 -14.27 -11.70 15.52
C ARG A 391 -14.22 -10.18 15.51
N ILE A 392 -15.31 -9.50 15.10
CA ILE A 392 -15.33 -8.05 14.93
C ILE A 392 -16.46 -7.45 15.77
N MET A 393 -16.08 -6.59 16.72
CA MET A 393 -17.00 -5.83 17.57
C MET A 393 -16.85 -4.34 17.29
N PHE A 394 -17.96 -3.67 17.02
CA PHE A 394 -18.01 -2.23 16.82
C PHE A 394 -18.46 -1.49 18.08
N TYR A 395 -17.84 -0.33 18.35
CA TYR A 395 -18.17 0.57 19.44
C TYR A 395 -18.40 2.00 18.94
N ASN A 396 -19.51 2.61 19.37
CA ASN A 396 -19.81 4.03 19.17
C ASN A 396 -19.06 4.88 20.19
N VAL A 397 -17.74 4.96 20.01
CA VAL A 397 -16.82 5.72 20.85
C VAL A 397 -15.76 6.37 19.98
N GLY A 398 -15.52 7.65 20.18
CA GLY A 398 -14.39 8.38 19.60
C GLY A 398 -13.15 8.32 20.47
N LEU A 399 -11.99 8.44 19.84
CA LEU A 399 -10.70 8.56 20.51
C LEU A 399 -10.37 10.05 20.75
N GLY A 400 -9.90 10.37 21.95
CA GLY A 400 -9.49 11.71 22.33
C GLY A 400 -8.44 11.72 23.44
N ALA A 401 -7.98 12.92 23.82
CA ALA A 401 -6.99 13.09 24.91
C ALA A 401 -7.55 12.83 26.31
N LYS A 402 -8.88 12.76 26.47
CA LYS A 402 -9.54 12.54 27.76
C LYS A 402 -10.95 12.00 27.56
N VAL A 403 -11.53 11.47 28.62
CA VAL A 403 -12.94 11.11 28.64
C VAL A 403 -13.80 12.38 28.62
N SER A 404 -14.69 12.49 27.64
CA SER A 404 -15.61 13.63 27.50
C SER A 404 -16.81 13.28 26.62
N GLU A 405 -17.83 14.12 26.66
CA GLU A 405 -18.93 14.13 25.69
C GLU A 405 -18.81 15.41 24.86
N ILE A 406 -18.88 15.29 23.54
CA ILE A 406 -18.87 16.43 22.61
C ILE A 406 -20.10 16.39 21.71
N THR A 407 -20.54 17.56 21.23
CA THR A 407 -21.64 17.64 20.25
C THR A 407 -21.07 17.94 18.87
N VAL A 408 -21.37 17.09 17.88
CA VAL A 408 -20.97 17.23 16.48
C VAL A 408 -22.22 17.10 15.61
N LYS A 409 -22.57 18.13 14.83
CA LYS A 409 -23.75 18.14 13.94
C LYS A 409 -25.02 17.61 14.65
N ASP A 410 -25.30 18.16 15.83
CA ASP A 410 -26.43 17.81 16.70
C ASP A 410 -26.42 16.38 17.31
N SER A 411 -25.37 15.59 17.04
CA SER A 411 -25.15 14.27 17.63
C SER A 411 -24.18 14.35 18.81
N LYS A 412 -24.46 13.59 19.88
CA LYS A 412 -23.59 13.51 21.07
C LYS A 412 -22.61 12.37 20.92
N TRP A 413 -21.32 12.68 20.90
CA TRP A 413 -20.26 11.69 20.76
C TRP A 413 -19.58 11.45 22.10
N LYS A 414 -19.48 10.17 22.47
CA LYS A 414 -18.70 9.71 23.62
C LYS A 414 -17.24 9.63 23.19
N ILE A 415 -16.38 10.42 23.82
CA ILE A 415 -14.94 10.43 23.56
C ILE A 415 -14.22 9.82 24.75
N LYS A 416 -13.26 8.92 24.49
CA LYS A 416 -12.42 8.28 25.50
C LYS A 416 -10.96 8.33 25.08
N ASN A 417 -10.06 8.36 26.06
CA ASN A 417 -8.65 8.12 25.79
C ASN A 417 -8.35 6.62 25.67
N LEU A 418 -7.21 6.30 25.05
CA LEU A 418 -6.86 4.92 24.71
C LEU A 418 -6.72 4.03 25.96
N GLN A 419 -6.16 4.56 27.05
CA GLN A 419 -6.05 3.82 28.30
C GLN A 419 -7.41 3.41 28.88
N THR A 420 -8.41 4.31 28.81
CA THR A 420 -9.76 3.99 29.28
C THR A 420 -10.39 2.91 28.41
N ILE A 421 -10.27 3.02 27.09
CA ILE A 421 -10.75 1.99 26.14
C ILE A 421 -10.11 0.63 26.45
N MET A 422 -8.78 0.59 26.59
CA MET A 422 -8.05 -0.62 26.95
C MET A 422 -8.51 -1.19 28.29
N LYS A 423 -8.74 -0.35 29.30
CA LYS A 423 -9.19 -0.79 30.62
C LYS A 423 -10.59 -1.41 30.59
N GLU A 424 -11.53 -0.76 29.92
CA GLU A 424 -12.92 -1.23 29.81
C GLU A 424 -13.03 -2.55 29.04
N LEU A 425 -12.16 -2.76 28.05
CA LEU A 425 -12.09 -4.00 27.29
C LEU A 425 -11.22 -5.09 27.97
N GLY A 426 -10.58 -4.79 29.11
CA GLY A 426 -9.71 -5.74 29.80
C GLY A 426 -8.36 -5.98 29.11
N HIS A 427 -7.90 -5.02 28.30
CA HIS A 427 -6.69 -5.08 27.47
C HIS A 427 -5.50 -4.27 28.01
N THR A 428 -5.56 -3.69 29.22
CA THR A 428 -4.51 -2.83 29.79
C THR A 428 -3.09 -3.42 29.70
N ASP A 429 -2.94 -4.71 30.00
CA ASP A 429 -1.65 -5.41 29.95
C ASP A 429 -1.57 -6.42 28.80
N LYS A 430 -2.45 -6.31 27.80
CA LYS A 430 -2.47 -7.19 26.64
C LYS A 430 -1.62 -6.62 25.51
N ARG A 431 -1.09 -7.52 24.68
CA ARG A 431 -0.43 -7.18 23.43
C ARG A 431 -1.48 -6.74 22.42
N ILE A 432 -1.29 -5.58 21.82
CA ILE A 432 -2.11 -5.07 20.72
C ILE A 432 -1.25 -5.17 19.45
N ASP A 433 -1.64 -6.07 18.55
CA ASP A 433 -0.89 -6.38 17.33
C ASP A 433 -0.90 -5.21 16.37
N VAL A 434 -2.07 -4.56 16.20
CA VAL A 434 -2.23 -3.40 15.34
C VAL A 434 -3.14 -2.37 16.01
N LEU A 435 -2.67 -1.14 16.11
CA LEU A 435 -3.47 0.03 16.43
C LEU A 435 -3.54 0.92 15.19
N LYS A 436 -4.71 0.94 14.54
CA LYS A 436 -5.04 1.84 13.43
C LYS A 436 -5.80 3.05 13.97
N ILE A 437 -5.36 4.26 13.60
CA ILE A 437 -5.97 5.54 14.01
C ILE A 437 -6.19 6.44 12.80
N ASP A 438 -7.44 6.76 12.53
CA ASP A 438 -7.86 7.71 11.51
C ASP A 438 -9.04 8.52 12.07
N ILE A 439 -8.78 9.71 12.62
CA ILE A 439 -9.78 10.45 13.42
C ILE A 439 -9.87 11.92 13.01
N GLU A 440 -9.68 12.19 11.71
CA GLU A 440 -10.06 13.46 11.07
C GLU A 440 -9.48 14.72 11.74
N GLY A 441 -8.21 14.66 12.17
CA GLY A 441 -7.49 15.78 12.79
C GLY A 441 -7.40 15.72 14.32
N HIS A 442 -8.19 14.86 14.97
CA HIS A 442 -8.11 14.65 16.42
C HIS A 442 -6.84 13.89 16.83
N GLU A 443 -6.03 13.41 15.89
CA GLU A 443 -4.73 12.79 16.18
C GLU A 443 -3.83 13.79 16.89
N ARG A 444 -3.90 15.09 16.55
CA ARG A 444 -3.10 16.17 17.14
C ARG A 444 -3.23 16.29 18.65
N GLN A 445 -4.42 15.97 19.16
CA GLN A 445 -4.70 16.04 20.60
C GLN A 445 -4.51 14.68 21.27
N SER A 446 -4.87 13.60 20.57
CA SER A 446 -4.90 12.25 21.14
C SER A 446 -3.50 11.62 21.23
N LEU A 447 -2.68 11.72 20.19
CA LEU A 447 -1.40 11.03 20.13
C LEU A 447 -0.40 11.48 21.22
N PRO A 448 -0.26 12.77 21.57
CA PRO A 448 0.59 13.16 22.69
C PRO A 448 0.18 12.49 24.00
N GLU A 449 -1.12 12.40 24.29
CA GLU A 449 -1.64 11.73 25.49
C GLU A 449 -1.43 10.22 25.43
N ILE A 450 -1.66 9.59 24.28
CA ILE A 450 -1.42 8.16 24.06
C ILE A 450 0.04 7.79 24.36
N ILE A 451 0.98 8.66 23.97
CA ILE A 451 2.41 8.46 24.25
C ILE A 451 2.71 8.73 25.72
N ASP A 452 2.31 9.88 26.25
CA ASP A 452 2.66 10.33 27.61
C ASP A 452 2.05 9.43 28.69
N SER A 453 0.88 8.84 28.42
CA SER A 453 0.22 7.88 29.31
C SER A 453 0.88 6.49 29.29
N GLY A 454 1.70 6.18 28.27
CA GLY A 454 2.31 4.86 28.10
C GLY A 454 1.38 3.81 27.48
N ALA A 455 0.24 4.21 26.92
CA ALA A 455 -0.72 3.30 26.28
C ALA A 455 -0.11 2.49 25.11
N LEU A 456 0.96 3.00 24.49
CA LEU A 456 1.65 2.33 23.38
C LEU A 456 2.64 1.23 23.81
N LYS A 457 2.86 1.01 25.11
CA LYS A 457 3.90 0.10 25.61
C LYS A 457 3.83 -1.30 24.98
N ASN A 458 2.63 -1.85 24.83
CA ASN A 458 2.38 -3.20 24.30
C ASN A 458 1.80 -3.18 22.88
N VAL A 459 1.88 -2.04 22.17
CA VAL A 459 1.44 -1.90 20.78
C VAL A 459 2.58 -2.24 19.84
N VAL A 460 2.35 -3.21 18.96
CA VAL A 460 3.37 -3.77 18.06
C VAL A 460 3.48 -2.95 16.77
N GLN A 461 2.34 -2.62 16.18
CA GLN A 461 2.26 -1.78 14.98
C GLN A 461 1.30 -0.63 15.21
N LEU A 462 1.73 0.57 14.83
CA LEU A 462 0.90 1.78 14.83
C LEU A 462 0.73 2.22 13.38
N CYS A 463 -0.51 2.26 12.93
CA CYS A 463 -0.90 2.80 11.62
C CYS A 463 -1.74 4.04 11.88
N MET A 464 -1.39 5.18 11.31
CA MET A 464 -2.17 6.40 11.52
C MET A 464 -2.28 7.25 10.27
N GLU A 465 -3.43 7.90 10.08
CA GLU A 465 -3.56 9.00 9.14
C GLU A 465 -3.27 10.31 9.86
N THR A 466 -2.30 11.07 9.39
CA THR A 466 -2.08 12.42 9.87
C THR A 466 -2.81 13.40 8.98
N HIS A 467 -3.84 14.03 9.53
CA HIS A 467 -4.59 15.12 8.92
C HIS A 467 -3.85 16.44 9.09
N SER A 468 -3.21 16.85 8.00
CA SER A 468 -2.24 17.91 7.86
C SER A 468 -0.92 17.61 8.58
N TYR A 469 0.05 18.52 8.53
CA TYR A 469 1.36 18.28 9.11
C TYR A 469 1.29 18.14 10.63
N TYR A 470 2.18 17.31 11.15
CA TYR A 470 2.21 16.93 12.54
C TYR A 470 3.37 17.56 13.32
N ASP A 471 3.21 17.62 14.64
CA ASP A 471 4.24 18.03 15.58
C ASP A 471 5.47 17.08 15.52
N LEU A 472 6.62 17.62 15.10
CA LEU A 472 7.90 16.90 15.05
C LEU A 472 8.41 16.43 16.43
N GLY A 473 8.06 17.15 17.50
CA GLY A 473 8.34 16.76 18.88
C GLY A 473 7.55 15.51 19.27
N THR A 474 6.27 15.41 18.89
CA THR A 474 5.50 14.17 19.08
C THR A 474 6.08 13.01 18.27
N MET A 475 6.50 13.25 17.02
CA MET A 475 7.19 12.24 16.20
C MET A 475 8.51 11.76 16.84
N ARG A 476 9.23 12.67 17.53
CA ARG A 476 10.42 12.33 18.31
C ARG A 476 10.06 11.47 19.52
N LYS A 477 9.00 11.81 20.27
CA LYS A 477 8.53 10.99 21.40
C LYS A 477 8.15 9.57 20.96
N LEU A 478 7.48 9.41 19.81
CA LEU A 478 7.22 8.08 19.22
C LEU A 478 8.51 7.31 18.93
N TYR A 479 9.49 7.98 18.32
CA TYR A 479 10.79 7.37 18.05
C TYR A 479 11.51 6.94 19.34
N GLU A 480 11.50 7.79 20.37
CA GLU A 480 12.06 7.51 21.70
C GLU A 480 11.31 6.37 22.40
N ALA A 481 10.00 6.23 22.17
CA ALA A 481 9.18 5.12 22.68
C ALA A 481 9.42 3.78 21.96
N GLY A 482 10.28 3.74 20.92
CA GLY A 482 10.63 2.52 20.20
C GLY A 482 9.93 2.34 18.84
N PHE A 483 9.10 3.28 18.41
CA PHE A 483 8.46 3.18 17.09
C PHE A 483 9.44 3.57 15.98
N ARG A 484 9.44 2.80 14.89
CA ARG A 484 10.23 3.06 13.69
C ARG A 484 9.31 3.10 12.49
N LEU A 485 9.41 4.19 11.72
CA LEU A 485 8.72 4.34 10.44
C LEU A 485 9.16 3.23 9.48
N PHE A 486 8.22 2.45 8.95
CA PHE A 486 8.51 1.49 7.89
C PHE A 486 7.82 1.84 6.57
N TRP A 487 6.79 2.68 6.60
CA TRP A 487 6.10 3.12 5.39
C TRP A 487 5.36 4.44 5.59
N ALA A 488 5.15 5.20 4.50
CA ALA A 488 4.24 6.33 4.46
C ALA A 488 3.80 6.64 3.03
N HIS A 489 2.53 6.97 2.84
CA HIS A 489 2.02 7.46 1.57
C HIS A 489 0.84 8.43 1.77
N GLN A 490 0.47 9.12 0.70
CA GLN A 490 -0.73 9.95 0.70
C GLN A 490 -1.98 9.05 0.78
N ASN A 491 -2.99 9.47 1.55
CA ASN A 491 -4.36 8.97 1.36
C ASN A 491 -4.87 9.47 -0.01
N PRO A 492 -5.23 8.59 -0.95
CA PRO A 492 -5.59 8.99 -2.32
C PRO A 492 -6.84 9.88 -2.40
N GLN A 493 -7.71 9.89 -1.40
CA GLN A 493 -8.88 10.76 -1.34
C GLN A 493 -8.60 12.11 -0.65
N ALA A 494 -7.46 12.23 0.02
CA ALA A 494 -7.14 13.46 0.72
C ALA A 494 -6.80 14.62 -0.23
N PRO A 495 -7.31 15.84 0.06
CA PRO A 495 -7.00 17.02 -0.75
C PRO A 495 -5.50 17.32 -0.85
N LEU A 496 -5.07 17.83 -2.01
CA LEU A 496 -3.73 18.37 -2.19
C LEU A 496 -3.63 19.81 -1.67
N TYR A 497 -2.49 20.17 -1.08
CA TYR A 497 -2.20 21.58 -0.82
C TYR A 497 -1.97 22.35 -2.12
N THR A 498 -2.34 23.64 -2.14
CA THR A 498 -2.28 24.51 -3.33
C THR A 498 -0.88 24.69 -3.92
N ASN A 499 0.18 24.48 -3.13
CA ASN A 499 1.58 24.56 -3.54
C ASN A 499 2.31 23.20 -3.50
N SER A 500 1.58 22.11 -3.23
CA SER A 500 2.09 20.83 -2.75
C SER A 500 3.32 20.30 -3.50
N GLU A 501 4.50 20.29 -2.85
CA GLU A 501 5.74 19.70 -3.38
C GLU A 501 5.99 18.27 -2.90
N THR A 502 5.51 17.92 -1.71
CA THR A 502 5.88 16.66 -1.04
C THR A 502 4.79 16.02 -0.15
N LEU A 503 3.68 16.71 0.14
CA LEU A 503 2.59 16.23 1.02
C LEU A 503 1.20 16.59 0.49
N SER A 504 0.23 15.75 0.81
CA SER A 504 -1.21 16.03 0.80
C SER A 504 -1.70 16.44 2.19
N TYR A 505 -2.98 16.81 2.28
CA TYR A 505 -3.64 17.03 3.56
C TYR A 505 -3.62 15.76 4.42
N GLY A 506 -3.97 14.61 3.85
CA GLY A 506 -4.00 13.32 4.55
C GLY A 506 -2.83 12.44 4.16
N MET A 507 -2.07 11.97 5.15
CA MET A 507 -0.93 11.07 4.96
C MET A 507 -1.09 9.86 5.87
N GLU A 508 -1.12 8.66 5.29
CA GLU A 508 -1.05 7.41 6.04
C GLU A 508 0.41 7.12 6.39
N VAL A 509 0.69 6.88 7.67
CA VAL A 509 2.02 6.72 8.23
C VAL A 509 2.07 5.48 9.12
N TYR A 510 3.10 4.67 8.94
CA TYR A 510 3.14 3.31 9.46
C TYR A 510 4.42 3.02 10.25
N PHE A 511 4.24 2.45 11.44
CA PHE A 511 5.31 2.21 12.40
C PHE A 511 5.28 0.80 12.95
N VAL A 512 6.48 0.27 13.23
CA VAL A 512 6.68 -0.94 14.03
C VAL A 512 7.39 -0.56 15.34
N ASN A 513 7.04 -1.23 16.44
CA ASN A 513 7.68 -1.04 17.72
C ASN A 513 8.86 -2.01 17.88
N ILE A 514 10.08 -1.50 17.75
CA ILE A 514 11.27 -2.34 17.77
C ILE A 514 11.59 -2.91 19.16
N ASN A 515 10.98 -2.38 20.22
CA ASN A 515 11.13 -2.93 21.57
C ASN A 515 10.45 -4.31 21.71
N LEU A 516 9.52 -4.64 20.81
CA LEU A 516 8.75 -5.89 20.83
C LEU A 516 9.21 -6.89 19.75
N MET A 517 10.37 -6.69 19.11
CA MET A 517 10.89 -7.59 18.04
C MET A 517 11.22 -9.01 18.51
N HIS A 518 11.49 -9.18 19.81
CA HIS A 518 12.00 -10.43 20.39
C HIS A 518 10.96 -11.16 21.25
N GLU A 519 9.75 -10.62 21.35
CA GLU A 519 8.59 -11.26 21.99
C GLU A 519 7.84 -12.12 20.97
#